data_AF-A0A3S8UT65-F1
#
_entry.id   AF-A0A3S8UT65-F1
#
_cell.length_a   1.000
_cell.length_b   1.000
_cell.length_c   1.000
_cell.angle_alpha   90.00
_cell.angle_beta   90.00
_cell.angle_gamma   90.00
#
_symmetry.space_group_name_H-M   'P 1'
#
loop_
_entity.id
_entity.type
_entity.pdbx_description
1 polymer ?
#
loop_
_entity_poly.entity_id
_entity_poly.type
_entity_poly.pdbx_seq_one_letter_code
_entity_poly.pdbx_strand_id
1 'polypeptide(L)'
;MLDFTLSESFDGVGLVGVLIEKLLDFEGVGTEMSGVFLGCDADILSIPDYLGSDGFDMSFEYMDEYVVCSMAEGAKYIQEWCIREVIADRESVIEGCKRLVGLFGGMSDLTRTGIPEKCLFDMLVGSGLNRGDYIDLVLKSLLKCKGLGLGMSGIYLGCDGDSEGIPAYLGCDKHQMSFDFAGEYVVCHMFVGACYIRDWCEKNVCCKGFGSRRGEIMAACNNLMKLYEGFDDARQ
;
A
#
# COMPACT_ATOMS: atom_id res chain seq x y z
N MET A 1 -20.21 -3.29 -17.02
CA MET A 1 -19.16 -3.81 -17.92
C MET A 1 -18.38 -2.59 -18.36
N LEU A 2 -17.14 -2.43 -17.88
CA LEU A 2 -16.34 -1.23 -18.14
C LEU A 2 -15.87 -1.26 -19.60
N ASP A 3 -16.18 -0.23 -20.37
CA ASP A 3 -15.86 -0.15 -21.80
C ASP A 3 -14.48 0.46 -22.01
N PHE A 4 -13.46 -0.23 -21.50
CA PHE A 4 -12.06 0.12 -21.74
C PHE A 4 -11.56 -0.30 -23.12
N THR A 5 -12.45 -0.84 -23.95
CA THR A 5 -12.17 -1.42 -25.28
C THR A 5 -12.34 -0.44 -26.43
N LEU A 6 -12.93 0.75 -26.21
CA LEU A 6 -13.38 1.64 -27.30
C LEU A 6 -12.71 3.01 -27.39
N SER A 7 -11.72 3.37 -26.58
CA SER A 7 -11.03 4.66 -26.75
C SER A 7 -9.94 4.58 -27.83
N GLU A 8 -10.25 5.05 -29.04
CA GLU A 8 -9.30 5.21 -30.15
C GLU A 8 -8.22 6.30 -29.91
N SER A 9 -8.09 6.84 -28.69
CA SER A 9 -7.31 8.05 -28.40
C SER A 9 -5.95 7.84 -27.74
N PHE A 10 -5.50 6.60 -27.51
CA PHE A 10 -4.18 6.34 -26.90
C PHE A 10 -3.25 5.62 -27.88
N ASP A 11 -2.15 6.30 -28.22
CA ASP A 11 -1.12 5.82 -29.12
C ASP A 11 -0.47 4.53 -28.60
N GLY A 12 -0.88 3.39 -29.17
CA GLY A 12 -0.09 2.16 -29.20
C GLY A 12 -0.07 1.26 -27.95
N VAL A 13 -0.55 1.73 -26.79
CA VAL A 13 -0.76 0.90 -25.59
C VAL A 13 -2.25 0.82 -25.32
N GLY A 14 -2.83 -0.38 -25.36
CA GLY A 14 -4.25 -0.56 -25.05
C GLY A 14 -4.60 0.03 -23.67
N LEU A 15 -5.78 0.63 -23.52
CA LEU A 15 -6.16 1.36 -22.30
C LEU A 15 -6.12 0.48 -21.03
N VAL A 16 -6.21 -0.85 -21.18
CA VAL A 16 -5.99 -1.83 -20.11
C VAL A 16 -4.56 -1.80 -19.58
N GLY A 17 -3.56 -1.65 -20.45
CA GLY A 17 -2.16 -1.51 -20.05
C GLY A 17 -1.95 -0.26 -19.21
N VAL A 18 -2.50 0.88 -19.67
CA VAL A 18 -2.46 2.15 -18.93
C VAL A 18 -3.16 2.03 -17.57
N LEU A 19 -4.32 1.38 -17.51
CA LEU A 19 -5.02 1.11 -16.25
C LEU A 19 -4.13 0.34 -15.27
N ILE A 20 -3.49 -0.74 -15.72
CA ILE A 20 -2.64 -1.57 -14.86
C ILE A 20 -1.41 -0.80 -14.38
N GLU A 21 -0.74 -0.05 -15.26
CA GLU A 21 0.40 0.79 -14.89
C GLU A 21 0.00 1.81 -13.84
N LYS A 22 -1.10 2.53 -14.06
CA LYS A 22 -1.61 3.52 -13.12
C LYS A 22 -1.97 2.92 -11.76
N LEU A 23 -2.66 1.77 -11.75
CA LEU A 23 -3.01 1.11 -10.49
C LEU A 23 -1.77 0.59 -9.75
N LEU A 24 -0.72 0.15 -10.45
CA LEU A 24 0.56 -0.22 -9.83
C LEU A 24 1.25 0.98 -9.16
N ASP A 25 1.02 2.18 -9.69
CA ASP A 25 1.49 3.46 -9.13
C ASP A 25 0.51 4.05 -8.09
N PHE A 26 -0.51 3.27 -7.67
CA PHE A 26 -1.55 3.70 -6.75
C PHE A 26 -2.36 4.91 -7.24
N GLU A 27 -2.51 5.02 -8.55
CA GLU A 27 -3.33 6.02 -9.21
C GLU A 27 -4.59 5.38 -9.79
N GLY A 28 -5.75 5.94 -9.46
CA GLY A 28 -7.01 5.65 -10.12
C GLY A 28 -7.02 6.15 -11.56
N VAL A 29 -7.86 5.53 -12.39
CA VAL A 29 -8.06 5.91 -13.79
C VAL A 29 -9.53 6.07 -14.05
N GLY A 30 -9.93 7.28 -14.45
CA GLY A 30 -11.31 7.62 -14.75
C GLY A 30 -11.46 8.37 -16.07
N THR A 31 -12.65 8.23 -16.64
CA THR A 31 -13.19 9.04 -17.73
C THR A 31 -14.49 9.67 -17.25
N GLU A 32 -15.15 10.47 -18.09
CA GLU A 32 -16.44 11.11 -17.73
C GLU A 32 -17.53 10.10 -17.31
N MET A 33 -17.48 8.85 -17.80
CA MET A 33 -18.58 7.87 -17.64
C MET A 33 -18.16 6.57 -16.96
N SER A 34 -16.88 6.38 -16.65
CA SER A 34 -16.40 5.16 -15.99
C SER A 34 -15.00 5.31 -15.45
N GLY A 35 -14.69 4.58 -14.39
CA GLY A 35 -13.34 4.58 -13.82
C GLY A 35 -13.09 3.45 -12.82
N VAL A 36 -11.83 3.33 -12.44
CA VAL A 36 -11.38 2.55 -11.30
C VAL A 36 -10.65 3.50 -10.37
N PHE A 37 -11.12 3.66 -9.14
CA PHE A 37 -10.54 4.59 -8.18
C PHE A 37 -10.03 3.85 -6.95
N LEU A 38 -9.05 4.44 -6.27
CA LEU A 38 -8.40 3.87 -5.09
C LEU A 38 -8.64 4.79 -3.89
N GLY A 39 -9.00 4.21 -2.75
CA GLY A 39 -9.16 4.97 -1.49
C GLY A 39 -7.84 5.50 -0.93
N CYS A 40 -6.71 5.05 -1.50
CA CYS A 40 -5.35 5.45 -1.14
C CYS A 40 -4.62 6.18 -2.28
N ASP A 41 -5.36 6.75 -3.23
CA ASP A 41 -4.77 7.51 -4.35
C ASP A 41 -3.83 8.61 -3.84
N ALA A 42 -2.70 8.78 -4.52
CA ALA A 42 -1.71 9.81 -4.20
C ALA A 42 -2.30 11.23 -4.36
N ASP A 43 -3.21 11.43 -5.31
CA ASP A 43 -4.00 12.64 -5.45
C ASP A 43 -5.32 12.50 -4.70
N ILE A 44 -5.39 13.09 -3.51
CA ILE A 44 -6.59 13.04 -2.67
C ILE A 44 -7.84 13.63 -3.35
N LEU A 45 -7.66 14.52 -4.34
CA LEU A 45 -8.78 15.10 -5.11
C LEU A 45 -9.35 14.12 -6.14
N SER A 46 -8.60 13.07 -6.46
CA SER A 46 -9.02 11.99 -7.35
C SER A 46 -9.79 10.89 -6.63
N ILE A 47 -9.86 10.92 -5.29
CA ILE A 47 -10.58 9.93 -4.48
C ILE A 47 -12.06 10.35 -4.39
N PRO A 48 -13.01 9.52 -4.87
CA PRO A 48 -14.42 9.82 -4.73
C PRO A 48 -14.86 9.89 -3.26
N ASP A 49 -15.73 10.85 -2.93
CA ASP A 49 -16.22 11.09 -1.56
C ASP A 49 -16.79 9.83 -0.88
N TYR A 50 -17.40 8.93 -1.66
CA TYR A 50 -18.02 7.70 -1.16
C TYR A 50 -17.02 6.58 -0.87
N LEU A 51 -15.85 6.58 -1.53
CA LEU A 51 -14.83 5.54 -1.37
C LEU A 51 -14.10 5.73 -0.03
N GLY A 52 -14.10 6.96 0.47
CA GLY A 52 -13.38 7.36 1.69
C GLY A 52 -11.88 7.40 1.44
N SER A 53 -11.23 8.44 1.93
CA SER A 53 -9.76 8.60 1.87
C SER A 53 -8.98 7.67 2.80
N ASP A 54 -9.69 6.79 3.49
CA ASP A 54 -9.23 6.17 4.74
C ASP A 54 -8.96 4.68 4.60
N GLY A 55 -9.01 4.12 3.39
CA GLY A 55 -9.04 2.68 3.16
C GLY A 55 -8.22 2.20 1.97
N PHE A 56 -7.87 0.91 2.05
CA PHE A 56 -7.28 0.13 0.95
C PHE A 56 -8.38 -0.54 0.13
N ASP A 57 -9.38 0.27 -0.22
CA ASP A 57 -10.53 -0.11 -1.02
C ASP A 57 -10.38 0.45 -2.45
N MET A 58 -11.03 -0.24 -3.38
CA MET A 58 -11.08 0.11 -4.79
C MET A 58 -12.54 0.24 -5.18
N SER A 59 -12.86 1.26 -5.98
CA SER A 59 -14.15 1.34 -6.65
C SER A 59 -14.05 1.05 -8.13
N PHE A 60 -15.10 0.43 -8.66
CA PHE A 60 -15.35 0.34 -10.10
C PHE A 60 -16.61 1.14 -10.40
N GLU A 61 -16.49 2.16 -11.25
CA GLU A 61 -17.57 3.09 -11.60
C GLU A 61 -18.03 2.92 -13.05
N TYR A 62 -19.34 3.02 -13.26
CA TYR A 62 -19.93 3.18 -14.58
C TYR A 62 -21.19 4.04 -14.47
N MET A 63 -21.18 5.21 -15.10
CA MET A 63 -22.18 6.26 -14.94
C MET A 63 -22.36 6.61 -13.45
N ASP A 64 -23.60 6.61 -12.96
CA ASP A 64 -23.94 6.91 -11.57
C ASP A 64 -23.84 5.67 -10.64
N GLU A 65 -23.43 4.52 -11.16
CA GLU A 65 -23.30 3.28 -10.40
C GLU A 65 -21.85 2.99 -10.04
N TYR A 66 -21.63 2.52 -8.80
CA TYR A 66 -20.32 2.13 -8.33
C TYR A 66 -20.41 0.87 -7.47
N VAL A 67 -19.32 0.10 -7.48
CA VAL A 67 -19.10 -1.02 -6.56
C VAL A 67 -17.79 -0.77 -5.84
N VAL A 68 -17.80 -0.87 -4.51
CA VAL A 68 -16.61 -0.82 -3.67
C VAL A 68 -16.24 -2.23 -3.23
N CYS A 69 -14.97 -2.58 -3.34
CA CYS A 69 -14.41 -3.81 -2.80
C CYS A 69 -13.00 -3.55 -2.26
N SER A 70 -12.42 -4.54 -1.58
CA SER A 70 -11.01 -4.44 -1.18
C SER A 70 -10.11 -4.37 -2.42
N MET A 71 -8.97 -3.68 -2.34
CA MET A 71 -8.00 -3.64 -3.44
C MET A 71 -7.55 -5.04 -3.88
N ALA A 72 -7.46 -6.01 -2.96
CA ALA A 72 -7.10 -7.39 -3.33
C ALA A 72 -8.19 -8.08 -4.16
N GLU A 73 -9.46 -7.89 -3.81
CA GLU A 73 -10.58 -8.42 -4.59
C GLU A 73 -10.68 -7.73 -5.94
N GLY A 74 -10.50 -6.40 -5.97
CA GLY A 74 -10.45 -5.62 -7.20
C GLY A 74 -9.33 -6.05 -8.14
N ALA A 75 -8.10 -6.24 -7.63
CA ALA A 75 -6.97 -6.73 -8.42
C ALA A 75 -7.22 -8.13 -8.99
N LYS A 76 -7.80 -9.04 -8.20
CA LYS A 76 -8.18 -10.39 -8.67
C LYS A 76 -9.24 -10.30 -9.77
N TYR A 77 -10.25 -9.45 -9.59
CA TYR A 77 -11.29 -9.24 -10.60
C TYR A 77 -10.70 -8.71 -11.92
N ILE A 78 -9.82 -7.71 -11.85
CA ILE A 78 -9.12 -7.15 -13.03
C ILE A 78 -8.30 -8.25 -13.72
N GLN A 79 -7.56 -9.05 -12.96
CA GLN A 79 -6.77 -10.16 -13.50
C GLN A 79 -7.67 -11.18 -14.23
N GLU A 80 -8.75 -11.64 -13.59
CA GLU A 80 -9.69 -12.60 -14.16
C GLU A 80 -10.35 -12.06 -15.45
N TRP A 81 -10.73 -10.79 -15.43
CA TRP A 81 -11.28 -10.11 -16.60
C TRP A 81 -10.26 -10.01 -17.73
N CYS A 82 -9.01 -9.59 -17.44
CA CYS A 82 -7.94 -9.49 -18.44
C CYS A 82 -7.62 -10.84 -19.07
N ILE A 83 -7.56 -11.92 -18.28
CA ILE A 83 -7.32 -13.28 -18.78
C ILE A 83 -8.39 -13.70 -19.80
N ARG A 84 -9.65 -13.30 -19.58
CA ARG A 84 -10.77 -13.66 -20.46
C ARG A 84 -10.86 -12.79 -21.70
N GLU A 85 -10.75 -11.47 -21.54
CA GLU A 85 -11.19 -10.51 -22.56
C GLU A 85 -10.03 -9.87 -23.33
N VAL A 86 -8.79 -9.88 -22.78
CA VAL A 86 -7.65 -9.21 -23.44
C VAL A 86 -6.97 -10.15 -24.45
N ILE A 87 -6.92 -9.70 -25.69
CA ILE A 87 -6.34 -10.42 -26.83
C ILE A 87 -5.01 -9.78 -27.28
N ALA A 88 -4.94 -8.45 -27.32
CA ALA A 88 -3.72 -7.71 -27.65
C ALA A 88 -2.81 -7.53 -26.42
N ASP A 89 -1.49 -7.56 -26.62
CA ASP A 89 -0.46 -7.40 -25.57
C ASP A 89 -0.66 -8.30 -24.34
N ARG A 90 -1.29 -9.45 -24.57
CA ARG A 90 -1.81 -10.36 -23.53
C ARG A 90 -0.75 -10.76 -22.51
N GLU A 91 0.48 -11.06 -22.95
CA GLU A 91 1.55 -11.46 -22.03
C GLU A 91 1.95 -10.34 -21.08
N SER A 92 2.14 -9.12 -21.60
CA SER A 92 2.49 -7.94 -20.80
C SER A 92 1.38 -7.58 -19.83
N VAL A 93 0.12 -7.58 -20.29
CA VAL A 93 -1.07 -7.31 -19.46
C VAL A 93 -1.23 -8.35 -18.34
N ILE A 94 -1.06 -9.65 -18.66
CA ILE A 94 -1.16 -10.71 -17.64
C ILE A 94 -0.05 -10.55 -16.60
N GLU A 95 1.16 -10.22 -17.01
CA GLU A 95 2.27 -10.02 -16.07
C GLU A 95 2.03 -8.81 -15.17
N GLY A 96 1.54 -7.69 -15.73
CA GLY A 96 1.10 -6.54 -14.95
C GLY A 96 -0.02 -6.89 -13.96
N CYS A 97 -1.01 -7.70 -14.37
CA CYS A 97 -2.06 -8.17 -13.47
C CYS A 97 -1.53 -9.03 -12.31
N LYS A 98 -0.55 -9.91 -12.54
CA LYS A 98 0.08 -10.70 -11.47
C LYS A 98 0.78 -9.80 -10.46
N ARG A 99 1.52 -8.79 -10.95
CA ARG A 99 2.15 -7.78 -10.09
C ARG A 99 1.11 -7.04 -9.26
N LEU A 100 0.02 -6.61 -9.90
CA LEU A 100 -1.09 -5.92 -9.22
C LEU A 100 -1.70 -6.79 -8.11
N VAL A 101 -1.97 -8.07 -8.39
CA VAL A 101 -2.50 -9.02 -7.39
C VAL A 101 -1.51 -9.25 -6.24
N GLY A 102 -0.21 -9.36 -6.52
CA GLY A 102 0.82 -9.49 -5.48
C GLY A 102 0.86 -8.26 -4.57
N LEU A 103 0.90 -7.07 -5.17
CA LEU A 103 0.93 -5.80 -4.47
C LEU A 103 -0.33 -5.59 -3.62
N PHE A 104 -1.51 -5.79 -4.20
CA PHE A 104 -2.78 -5.47 -3.55
C PHE A 104 -3.25 -6.59 -2.60
N GLY A 105 -2.80 -7.83 -2.82
CA GLY A 105 -3.02 -8.95 -1.90
C GLY A 105 -2.46 -8.67 -0.51
N GLY A 106 -1.23 -8.15 -0.43
CA GLY A 106 -0.58 -7.79 0.85
C GLY A 106 -1.32 -6.70 1.63
N MET A 107 -2.07 -5.82 0.95
CA MET A 107 -2.84 -4.75 1.60
C MET A 107 -4.05 -5.24 2.39
N SER A 108 -4.71 -6.31 1.94
CA SER A 108 -5.86 -6.88 2.66
C SER A 108 -5.44 -7.57 3.96
N ASP A 109 -4.25 -8.16 3.99
CA ASP A 109 -3.73 -8.80 5.19
C ASP A 109 -3.36 -7.76 6.27
N LEU A 110 -2.94 -6.56 5.86
CA LEU A 110 -2.63 -5.46 6.77
C LEU A 110 -3.87 -4.95 7.52
N THR A 111 -5.03 -4.90 6.86
CA THR A 111 -6.24 -4.32 7.43
C THR A 111 -7.12 -5.34 8.17
N ARG A 112 -7.09 -6.62 7.78
CA ARG A 112 -7.99 -7.64 8.35
C ARG A 112 -7.57 -8.21 9.70
N THR A 113 -6.27 -8.25 9.99
CA THR A 113 -5.76 -8.99 11.16
C THR A 113 -5.69 -8.13 12.43
N GLY A 114 -5.71 -6.80 12.29
CA GLY A 114 -5.47 -5.85 13.36
C GLY A 114 -4.05 -5.92 13.95
N ILE A 115 -3.16 -6.76 13.39
CA ILE A 115 -1.77 -6.94 13.84
C ILE A 115 -0.93 -5.69 13.58
N PRO A 116 -0.94 -5.09 12.37
CA PRO A 116 -0.20 -3.86 12.13
C PRO A 116 -0.65 -2.71 13.03
N GLU A 117 -1.96 -2.59 13.25
CA GLU A 117 -2.53 -1.59 14.15
C GLU A 117 -2.01 -1.77 15.59
N LYS A 118 -2.09 -2.99 16.15
CA LYS A 118 -1.59 -3.29 17.50
C LYS A 118 -0.08 -3.06 17.61
N CYS A 119 0.68 -3.45 16.60
CA CYS A 119 2.12 -3.21 16.51
C CYS A 119 2.43 -1.70 16.58
N LEU A 120 1.81 -0.89 15.73
CA LEU A 120 2.02 0.56 15.72
C LEU A 120 1.53 1.24 17.01
N PHE A 121 0.43 0.78 17.60
CA PHE A 121 -0.03 1.30 18.89
C PHE A 121 0.94 1.02 20.02
N ASP A 122 1.45 -0.21 20.13
CA ASP A 122 2.44 -0.57 21.16
C ASP A 122 3.74 0.23 20.97
N MET A 123 4.18 0.40 19.72
CA MET A 123 5.30 1.27 19.37
C MET A 123 5.03 2.74 19.71
N LEU A 124 3.81 3.25 19.53
CA LEU A 124 3.46 4.63 19.88
C LEU A 124 3.37 4.87 21.39
N VAL A 125 2.72 3.95 22.10
CA VAL A 125 2.46 4.10 23.54
C VAL A 125 3.74 3.95 24.34
N GLY A 126 4.66 3.09 23.88
CA GLY A 126 5.94 2.85 24.51
C GLY A 126 5.76 2.23 25.89
N SER A 127 6.27 1.03 26.08
CA SER A 127 6.36 0.36 27.38
C SER A 127 7.21 1.18 28.38
N GLY A 128 6.59 2.18 29.02
CA GLY A 128 7.03 2.76 30.29
C GLY A 128 7.81 4.09 30.28
N LEU A 129 8.28 4.63 29.14
CA LEU A 129 9.08 5.87 29.12
C LEU A 129 8.63 6.82 27.99
N ASN A 130 8.40 8.10 28.33
CA ASN A 130 8.05 9.25 27.46
C ASN A 130 7.27 8.93 26.16
N ARG A 131 5.94 9.10 26.25
CA ARG A 131 4.99 8.97 25.12
C ARG A 131 5.47 9.78 23.91
N GLY A 132 5.72 9.11 22.78
CA GLY A 132 5.92 9.76 21.49
C GLY A 132 7.27 9.60 20.80
N ASP A 133 8.35 9.31 21.51
CA ASP A 133 9.69 9.29 20.89
C ASP A 133 9.97 8.00 20.10
N TYR A 134 9.15 6.97 20.30
CA TYR A 134 9.36 5.66 19.69
C TYR A 134 8.89 5.58 18.24
N ILE A 135 7.80 6.26 17.85
CA ILE A 135 7.39 6.31 16.44
C ILE A 135 8.47 7.01 15.59
N ASP A 136 9.14 8.03 16.14
CA ASP A 136 10.28 8.66 15.48
C ASP A 136 11.47 7.71 15.35
N LEU A 137 11.71 6.88 16.36
CA LEU A 137 12.77 5.89 16.33
C LEU A 137 12.50 4.83 15.26
N VAL A 138 11.26 4.35 15.17
CA VAL A 138 10.79 3.44 14.12
C VAL A 138 11.04 4.07 12.76
N LEU A 139 10.49 5.27 12.50
CA LEU A 139 10.64 5.94 11.20
C LEU A 139 12.12 6.20 10.85
N LYS A 140 12.95 6.63 11.82
CA LYS A 140 14.40 6.80 11.62
C LYS A 140 15.13 5.50 11.31
N SER A 141 14.68 4.38 11.86
CA SER A 141 15.25 3.05 11.58
C SER A 141 14.86 2.60 10.19
N LEU A 142 13.56 2.69 9.85
CA LEU A 142 13.03 2.29 8.55
C LEU A 142 13.62 3.13 7.42
N LEU A 143 13.81 4.45 7.60
CA LEU A 143 14.49 5.32 6.62
C LEU A 143 15.97 4.93 6.37
N LYS A 144 16.57 4.11 7.23
CA LYS A 144 17.92 3.55 7.05
C LYS A 144 17.88 2.11 6.52
N CYS A 145 16.72 1.65 6.06
CA CYS A 145 16.43 0.27 5.68
C CYS A 145 16.79 -0.72 6.80
N LYS A 146 16.40 -0.40 8.03
CA LYS A 146 16.59 -1.27 9.20
C LYS A 146 15.28 -1.55 9.91
N GLY A 147 15.01 -2.82 10.15
CA GLY A 147 13.93 -3.26 11.01
C GLY A 147 14.14 -2.82 12.46
N LEU A 148 13.05 -2.78 13.22
CA LEU A 148 13.08 -2.44 14.63
C LEU A 148 12.05 -3.28 15.39
N GLY A 149 12.54 -4.04 16.39
CA GLY A 149 11.73 -4.73 17.38
C GLY A 149 11.72 -3.99 18.72
N LEU A 150 10.56 -3.89 19.36
CA LEU A 150 10.37 -3.33 20.69
C LEU A 150 9.32 -4.16 21.45
N GLY A 151 9.76 -4.84 22.53
CA GLY A 151 8.85 -5.59 23.38
C GLY A 151 8.16 -6.73 22.62
N MET A 152 6.84 -6.64 22.48
CA MET A 152 6.02 -7.62 21.76
C MET A 152 5.79 -7.25 20.30
N SER A 153 6.32 -6.12 19.85
CA SER A 153 6.04 -5.55 18.54
C SER A 153 7.30 -5.43 17.71
N GLY A 154 7.18 -5.56 16.39
CA GLY A 154 8.30 -5.35 15.49
C GLY A 154 7.87 -4.96 14.09
N ILE A 155 8.69 -4.17 13.43
CA ILE A 155 8.59 -3.94 11.99
C ILE A 155 9.92 -4.35 11.39
N TYR A 156 9.91 -5.37 10.55
CA TYR A 156 11.13 -5.94 9.97
C TYR A 156 11.14 -5.79 8.46
N LEU A 157 12.34 -5.74 7.88
CA LEU A 157 12.54 -5.52 6.45
C LEU A 157 13.41 -6.63 5.88
N GLY A 158 13.02 -7.19 4.74
CA GLY A 158 13.81 -8.22 4.05
C GLY A 158 15.12 -7.68 3.47
N CYS A 159 15.25 -6.35 3.33
CA CYS A 159 16.47 -5.67 2.91
C CYS A 159 17.39 -5.24 4.06
N ASP A 160 17.09 -5.60 5.30
CA ASP A 160 17.96 -5.25 6.44
C ASP A 160 19.37 -5.82 6.23
N GLY A 161 20.38 -4.98 6.41
CA GLY A 161 21.78 -5.37 6.30
C GLY A 161 22.25 -6.30 7.42
N ASP A 162 21.51 -6.35 8.53
CA ASP A 162 21.71 -7.32 9.61
C ASP A 162 20.82 -8.55 9.39
N SER A 163 21.32 -9.52 8.63
CA SER A 163 20.57 -10.74 8.32
C SER A 163 20.23 -11.59 9.55
N GLU A 164 20.93 -11.42 10.68
CA GLU A 164 20.59 -12.11 11.93
C GLU A 164 19.37 -11.48 12.63
N GLY A 165 19.04 -10.23 12.29
CA GLY A 165 17.88 -9.50 12.79
C GLY A 165 16.60 -9.71 11.99
N ILE A 166 16.65 -10.38 10.83
CA ILE A 166 15.49 -10.64 9.97
C ILE A 166 14.77 -11.91 10.44
N PRO A 167 13.46 -11.84 10.77
CA PRO A 167 12.69 -13.03 11.11
C PRO A 167 12.67 -14.05 9.98
N ALA A 168 12.82 -15.33 10.32
CA ALA A 168 12.89 -16.42 9.33
C ALA A 168 11.67 -16.48 8.39
N TYR A 169 10.50 -16.03 8.84
CA TYR A 169 9.27 -16.02 8.04
C TYR A 169 9.27 -14.93 6.94
N LEU A 170 10.04 -13.85 7.11
CA LEU A 170 10.12 -12.76 6.12
C LEU A 170 10.97 -13.16 4.91
N GLY A 171 11.73 -14.25 5.05
CA GLY A 171 12.50 -14.85 3.97
C GLY A 171 13.63 -13.97 3.46
N CYS A 172 14.04 -14.20 2.21
CA CYS A 172 15.13 -13.48 1.54
C CYS A 172 14.62 -12.43 0.54
N ASP A 173 13.32 -12.15 0.52
CA ASP A 173 12.74 -11.18 -0.40
C ASP A 173 13.00 -9.76 0.11
N LYS A 174 13.90 -9.05 -0.58
CA LYS A 174 14.34 -7.71 -0.19
C LYS A 174 13.27 -6.64 -0.35
N HIS A 175 12.13 -6.98 -0.93
CA HIS A 175 11.02 -6.06 -1.19
C HIS A 175 9.91 -6.17 -0.15
N GLN A 176 10.09 -7.00 0.88
CA GLN A 176 9.07 -7.27 1.90
C GLN A 176 9.32 -6.56 3.22
N MET A 177 8.23 -6.15 3.86
CA MET A 177 8.16 -5.67 5.23
C MET A 177 7.20 -6.57 6.02
N SER A 178 7.50 -6.83 7.29
CA SER A 178 6.53 -7.39 8.21
C SER A 178 6.15 -6.45 9.34
N PHE A 179 4.91 -6.60 9.81
CA PHE A 179 4.45 -6.10 11.09
C PHE A 179 4.22 -7.30 12.01
N ASP A 180 4.85 -7.29 13.17
CA ASP A 180 4.84 -8.36 14.15
C ASP A 180 4.20 -7.84 15.44
N PHE A 181 3.29 -8.60 16.03
CA PHE A 181 2.70 -8.33 17.34
C PHE A 181 2.39 -9.63 18.08
N ALA A 182 2.95 -9.80 19.27
CA ALA A 182 2.68 -10.95 20.15
C ALA A 182 2.95 -12.33 19.52
N GLY A 183 3.86 -12.41 18.54
CA GLY A 183 4.19 -13.65 17.82
C GLY A 183 3.28 -13.95 16.62
N GLU A 184 2.36 -13.06 16.29
CA GLU A 184 1.59 -13.06 15.05
C GLU A 184 2.12 -11.97 14.12
N TYR A 185 2.20 -12.26 12.81
CA TYR A 185 2.75 -11.32 11.83
C TYR A 185 1.90 -11.19 10.57
N VAL A 186 2.06 -10.05 9.91
CA VAL A 186 1.63 -9.81 8.53
C VAL A 186 2.85 -9.43 7.71
N VAL A 187 2.97 -10.01 6.51
CA VAL A 187 3.99 -9.65 5.53
C VAL A 187 3.33 -8.92 4.38
N CYS A 188 3.96 -7.84 3.91
CA CYS A 188 3.49 -7.02 2.80
C CYS A 188 4.68 -6.48 2.01
N HIS A 189 4.40 -5.90 0.85
CA HIS A 189 5.40 -5.11 0.13
C HIS A 189 5.83 -3.88 0.95
N MET A 190 7.09 -3.48 0.83
CA MET A 190 7.63 -2.38 1.63
C MET A 190 6.89 -1.06 1.39
N PHE A 191 6.57 -0.71 0.15
CA PHE A 191 5.81 0.50 -0.17
C PHE A 191 4.41 0.45 0.45
N VAL A 192 3.74 -0.69 0.32
CA VAL A 192 2.43 -0.94 0.92
C VAL A 192 2.47 -0.75 2.45
N GLY A 193 3.48 -1.31 3.11
CA GLY A 193 3.69 -1.10 4.54
C GLY A 193 3.95 0.37 4.91
N ALA A 194 4.68 1.11 4.07
CA ALA A 194 4.90 2.54 4.26
C ALA A 194 3.62 3.37 4.10
N CYS A 195 2.77 3.06 3.11
CA CYS A 195 1.45 3.68 2.97
C CYS A 195 0.62 3.45 4.23
N TYR A 196 0.56 2.21 4.71
CA TYR A 196 -0.15 1.88 5.95
C TYR A 196 0.36 2.66 7.15
N ILE A 197 1.68 2.76 7.34
CA ILE A 197 2.29 3.55 8.42
C ILE A 197 1.91 5.02 8.31
N ARG A 198 1.96 5.61 7.10
CA ARG A 198 1.59 7.01 6.86
C ARG A 198 0.15 7.28 7.29
N ASP A 199 -0.79 6.47 6.80
CA ASP A 199 -2.23 6.64 7.06
C ASP A 199 -2.54 6.42 8.54
N TRP A 200 -1.91 5.43 9.17
CA TRP A 200 -2.07 5.19 10.58
C TRP A 200 -1.54 6.37 11.42
N CYS A 201 -0.36 6.92 11.06
CA CYS A 201 0.22 8.09 11.72
C CYS A 201 -0.67 9.32 11.57
N GLU A 202 -1.21 9.55 10.37
CA GLU A 202 -2.13 10.65 10.09
C GLU A 202 -3.36 10.61 11.01
N LYS A 203 -3.92 9.42 11.26
CA LYS A 203 -5.08 9.24 12.15
C LYS A 203 -4.72 9.35 13.63
N ASN A 204 -3.60 8.76 14.05
CA ASN A 204 -3.35 8.49 15.47
C ASN A 204 -2.39 9.49 16.14
N VAL A 205 -1.47 10.08 15.39
CA VAL A 205 -0.55 11.11 15.92
C VAL A 205 -1.28 12.45 16.04
N CYS A 206 -2.33 12.70 15.27
CA CYS A 206 -3.13 13.94 15.30
C CYS A 206 -3.98 14.13 16.57
N CYS A 207 -4.40 13.05 17.23
CA CYS A 207 -5.46 13.12 18.25
C CYS A 207 -4.95 13.26 19.70
N LYS A 208 -3.64 13.14 19.97
CA LYS A 208 -3.11 13.06 21.35
C LYS A 208 -1.82 13.86 21.56
N GLY A 209 -1.90 15.20 21.61
CA GLY A 209 -0.84 16.04 22.20
C GLY A 209 0.45 16.25 21.38
N PHE A 210 0.52 15.79 20.13
CA PHE A 210 1.69 15.89 19.23
C PHE A 210 1.69 17.10 18.29
N GLY A 211 0.87 18.12 18.56
CA GLY A 211 0.62 19.22 17.61
C GLY A 211 1.86 19.91 17.05
N SER A 212 2.98 19.93 17.78
CA SER A 212 4.25 20.53 17.31
C SER A 212 5.10 19.62 16.41
N ARG A 213 4.92 18.28 16.46
CA ARG A 213 5.79 17.31 15.77
C ARG A 213 5.12 16.61 14.59
N ARG A 214 3.83 16.87 14.35
CA ARG A 214 3.08 16.32 13.21
C ARG A 214 3.81 16.52 11.88
N GLY A 215 4.31 17.73 11.63
CA GLY A 215 5.00 18.05 10.38
C GLY A 215 6.24 17.17 10.15
N GLU A 216 7.01 16.91 11.20
CA GLU A 216 8.22 16.07 11.13
C GLU A 216 7.88 14.60 10.88
N ILE A 217 6.88 14.07 11.60
CA ILE A 217 6.43 12.68 11.46
C ILE A 217 5.87 12.43 10.05
N MET A 218 5.00 13.32 9.57
CA MET A 218 4.43 13.18 8.22
C MET A 218 5.49 13.34 7.14
N ALA A 219 6.46 14.24 7.31
CA ALA A 219 7.59 14.35 6.40
C ALA A 219 8.43 13.06 6.37
N ALA A 220 8.65 12.43 7.52
CA ALA A 220 9.34 11.14 7.60
C ALA A 220 8.54 10.01 6.94
N CYS A 221 7.23 9.92 7.14
CA CYS A 221 6.35 8.97 6.46
C CYS A 221 6.38 9.15 4.93
N ASN A 222 6.28 10.39 4.44
CA ASN A 222 6.35 10.67 3.00
C ASN A 222 7.71 10.33 2.40
N ASN A 223 8.80 10.58 3.14
CA ASN A 223 10.14 10.15 2.71
C ASN A 223 10.28 8.62 2.71
N LEU A 224 9.62 7.93 3.63
CA LEU A 224 9.61 6.48 3.69
C LEU A 224 8.89 5.87 2.48
N MET A 225 7.72 6.40 2.14
CA MET A 225 6.99 6.01 0.92
C MET A 225 7.86 6.17 -0.33
N LYS A 226 8.46 7.36 -0.53
CA LYS A 226 9.37 7.62 -1.66
C LYS A 226 10.58 6.69 -1.69
N LEU A 227 11.14 6.38 -0.52
CA LEU A 227 12.28 5.46 -0.43
C LEU A 227 11.88 4.07 -0.91
N TYR A 228 10.71 3.58 -0.49
CA TYR A 228 10.27 2.21 -0.74
C TYR A 228 9.56 2.02 -2.08
N GLU A 229 9.06 3.10 -2.69
CA GLU A 229 8.65 3.14 -4.09
C GLU A 229 9.81 2.66 -4.99
N GLY A 230 11.05 3.09 -4.70
CA GLY A 230 12.25 2.63 -5.40
C GLY A 230 12.65 1.18 -5.13
N PHE A 231 12.07 0.52 -4.13
CA PHE A 231 12.25 -0.92 -3.88
C PHE A 231 11.19 -1.74 -4.62
N ASP A 232 9.93 -1.27 -4.67
CA ASP A 232 8.84 -1.96 -5.39
C ASP A 232 8.78 -1.60 -6.88
N ASP A 233 9.66 -0.69 -7.31
CA ASP A 233 9.98 -0.37 -8.69
C ASP A 233 10.40 -1.65 -9.42
N ALA A 234 9.41 -2.33 -10.02
CA ALA A 234 9.58 -3.48 -10.89
C ALA A 234 10.24 -3.11 -12.25
N ARG A 235 11.11 -2.10 -12.24
CA ARG A 235 11.99 -1.69 -13.35
C ARG A 235 13.29 -2.51 -13.39
N GLN A 236 13.42 -3.56 -12.58
CA GLN A 236 14.53 -4.54 -12.64
C GLN A 236 14.04 -5.93 -13.03
#